data_AF-A0A950UDX6-F1
#
_entry.id   AF-A0A950UDX6-F1
#
_cell.length_a   1.000
_cell.length_b   1.000
_cell.length_c   1.000
_cell.angle_alpha   90.00
_cell.angle_beta   90.00
_cell.angle_gamma   90.00
#
_symmetry.space_group_name_H-M   'P 1'
#
loop_
_entity.id
_entity.type
_entity.pdbx_description
1 polymer ?
#
loop_
_entity_poly.entity_id
_entity_poly.type
_entity_poly.pdbx_seq_one_letter_code
_entity_poly.pdbx_strand_id
1 'polypeptide(L)' 'MVVELIRRVRDTQVFLRMAAIELRRIAELAPDIAMELQHMAKQLERESEELTRRDIE' A
#
# COMPACT_ATOMS: atom_id res chain seq x y z
N MET A 1 23.54 -7.67 -4.18
CA MET A 1 22.42 -8.22 -3.39
C MET A 1 21.68 -7.15 -2.59
N VAL A 2 22.33 -6.41 -1.67
CA VAL A 2 21.63 -5.41 -0.82
C VAL A 2 20.96 -4.28 -1.62
N VAL A 3 21.64 -3.73 -2.63
CA VAL A 3 21.07 -2.65 -3.49
C VAL A 3 19.82 -3.12 -4.26
N GLU A 4 19.81 -4.37 -4.70
CA GLU A 4 18.67 -4.94 -5.43
C GLU A 4 17.48 -5.21 -4.51
N LEU A 5 17.75 -5.64 -3.26
CA LEU A 5 16.74 -5.78 -2.23
C LEU A 5 16.08 -4.44 -1.90
N ILE A 6 16.86 -3.39 -1.65
CA ILE A 6 16.35 -2.04 -1.38
C ILE A 6 15.45 -1.54 -2.52
N ARG A 7 15.86 -1.80 -3.77
CA ARG A 7 15.04 -1.44 -4.94
C ARG A 7 13.71 -2.18 -4.95
N ARG A 8 13.71 -3.50 -4.70
CA ARG A 8 12.49 -4.31 -4.64
C ARG A 8 11.56 -3.90 -3.50
N VAL A 9 12.10 -3.55 -2.33
CA VAL A 9 11.28 -3.03 -1.21
C VAL A 9 10.64 -1.70 -1.61
N ARG A 10 11.38 -0.79 -2.23
CA ARG A 10 10.84 0.48 -2.74
C ARG A 10 9.74 0.27 -3.79
N ASP A 11 9.96 -0.63 -4.75
CA ASP A 11 8.97 -0.94 -5.78
C ASP A 11 7.68 -1.50 -5.14
N THR A 12 7.83 -2.33 -4.10
CA THR A 12 6.70 -2.88 -3.32
C THR A 12 5.95 -1.77 -2.56
N GLN A 13 6.66 -0.84 -1.93
CA GLN A 13 6.03 0.31 -1.27
C GLN A 13 5.20 1.15 -2.24
N VAL A 14 5.75 1.44 -3.42
CA VAL A 14 5.04 2.18 -4.48
C VAL A 14 3.79 1.43 -4.92
N PHE A 15 3.89 0.12 -5.14
CA PHE A 15 2.76 -0.72 -5.49
C PHE A 15 1.64 -0.68 -4.44
N LEU A 16 1.96 -0.86 -3.17
CA LEU A 16 0.98 -0.84 -2.07
C LEU A 16 0.25 0.50 -1.98
N ARG A 17 0.97 1.62 -2.15
CA ARG A 17 0.36 2.96 -2.18
C ARG A 17 -0.56 3.16 -3.36
N MET A 18 -0.18 2.69 -4.56
CA MET A 18 -1.06 2.77 -5.74
C MET A 18 -2.32 1.92 -5.55
N ALA A 19 -2.18 0.71 -5.03
CA ALA A 19 -3.33 -0.16 -4.75
C ALA A 19 -4.29 0.47 -3.74
N ALA A 20 -3.79 1.13 -2.68
CA ALA A 20 -4.63 1.85 -1.73
C ALA A 20 -5.41 3.01 -2.38
N ILE A 21 -4.79 3.75 -3.31
CA ILE A 21 -5.46 4.83 -4.07
C ILE A 21 -6.57 4.25 -4.95
N GLU A 22 -6.31 3.16 -5.66
CA GLU A 22 -7.34 2.53 -6.51
C GLU A 22 -8.49 1.95 -5.70
N LEU A 23 -8.23 1.33 -4.54
CA LEU A 23 -9.30 0.87 -3.65
C LEU A 23 -10.21 2.01 -3.18
N ARG A 24 -9.65 3.19 -2.90
CA ARG A 24 -10.45 4.39 -2.56
C ARG A 24 -11.31 4.84 -3.72
N ARG A 25 -10.78 4.85 -4.95
CA ARG A 25 -11.55 5.18 -6.15
C ARG A 25 -12.69 4.18 -6.39
N ILE A 26 -12.44 2.89 -6.19
CA ILE A 26 -13.49 1.87 -6.30
C ILE A 26 -14.55 2.07 -5.21
N ALA A 27 -14.15 2.43 -3.98
CA ALA A 27 -15.08 2.71 -2.89
C ALA A 27 -16.02 3.88 -3.18
N GLU A 28 -15.59 4.87 -3.98
CA GLU A 28 -16.45 5.97 -4.44
C GLU A 28 -17.54 5.49 -5.42
N LEU A 29 -17.28 4.39 -6.14
CA LEU A 29 -18.17 3.82 -7.16
C LEU A 29 -19.05 2.66 -6.64
N ALA A 30 -18.67 2.05 -5.51
CA ALA A 30 -19.34 0.88 -4.93
C ALA A 30 -19.67 1.11 -3.44
N PRO A 31 -20.77 1.84 -3.12
CA PRO A 31 -21.14 2.20 -1.76
C PRO A 31 -21.40 1.01 -0.83
N ASP A 32 -21.83 -0.11 -1.40
CA ASP A 32 -22.14 -1.37 -0.72
C ASP A 32 -20.91 -2.04 -0.10
N ILE A 33 -19.72 -1.80 -0.65
CA ILE A 33 -18.44 -2.35 -0.17
C ILE A 33 -17.42 -1.27 0.21
N ALA A 34 -17.85 0.00 0.26
CA ALA A 34 -16.95 1.14 0.44
C ALA A 34 -16.18 1.06 1.77
N MET A 35 -16.80 0.57 2.84
CA MET A 35 -16.13 0.41 4.13
C MET A 35 -15.01 -0.64 4.07
N GLU A 36 -15.23 -1.81 3.47
CA GLU A 36 -14.19 -2.82 3.33
C GLU A 36 -13.03 -2.30 2.49
N LEU A 37 -13.32 -1.65 1.36
CA LEU A 37 -12.30 -1.10 0.47
C LEU A 37 -11.47 0.01 1.14
N GLN A 38 -12.10 0.90 1.91
CA GLN A 38 -11.39 1.90 2.69
C GLN A 38 -10.53 1.26 3.79
N HIS A 39 -11.01 0.20 4.43
CA HIS A 39 -10.24 -0.53 5.42
C HIS A 39 -9.00 -1.19 4.81
N MET A 40 -9.17 -1.88 3.68
CA MET A 40 -8.07 -2.49 2.94
C MET A 40 -7.05 -1.44 2.47
N ALA A 41 -7.50 -0.31 1.93
CA ALA A 41 -6.61 0.79 1.54
C ALA A 41 -5.75 1.28 2.72
N LYS A 42 -6.34 1.41 3.91
CA LYS A 42 -5.62 1.80 5.13
C LYS A 42 -4.61 0.75 5.59
N GLN A 43 -4.90 -0.55 5.40
CA GLN A 43 -3.96 -1.62 5.70
C GLN A 43 -2.74 -1.57 4.77
N LEU A 44 -2.96 -1.40 3.45
CA LEU A 44 -1.87 -1.31 2.47
C LEU A 44 -0.95 -0.10 2.71
N GLU A 45 -1.51 1.05 3.11
CA GLU A 45 -0.71 2.21 3.49
C GLU A 45 0.17 1.93 4.71
N ARG A 46 -0.38 1.28 5.74
CA ARG A 46 0.40 0.88 6.93
C ARG A 46 1.52 -0.10 6.59
N GLU A 47 1.24 -1.10 5.75
CA GLU A 47 2.26 -2.05 5.29
C GLU A 47 3.37 -1.34 4.50
N SER A 48 3.01 -0.38 3.64
CA SER A 48 3.99 0.45 2.93
C SER A 48 4.86 1.28 3.89
N GLU A 49 4.28 1.85 4.94
CA GLU A 49 5.01 2.61 5.96
C GLU A 49 5.91 1.69 6.81
N GLU A 50 5.46 0.48 7.12
CA GLU A 50 6.24 -0.50 7.87
C GLU A 50 7.47 -0.98 7.08
N LEU A 51 7.30 -1.24 5.78
CA LEU A 51 8.42 -1.52 4.88
C LEU A 51 9.43 -0.37 4.85
N THR A 52 9.01 0.88 5.07
CA THR A 52 9.92 2.03 5.13
C THR A 52 10.75 2.02 6.42
N ARG A 53 10.16 1.61 7.55
CA ARG A 53 10.86 1.56 8.85
C ARG A 53 11.91 0.45 8.89
N ARG A 54 11.61 -0.72 8.33
CA ARG A 54 12.52 -1.88 8.32
C ARG A 54 13.74 -1.73 7.40
N ASP A 55 13.71 -0.78 6.46
CA ASP A 55 14.84 -0.47 5.58
C ASP A 55 15.88 0.47 6.22
N ILE A 56 15.53 1.14 7.34
CA ILE A 56 16.36 2.15 8.01
C ILE A 56 17.06 1.60 9.26
N GLU A 57 16.62 0.44 9.77
CA GLU A 57 17.25 -0.34 10.86
C GLU A 57 18.27 -1.35 10.31
#